data_AF-A0A9E3PGN7-F1
#
_entry.id   AF-A0A9E3PGN7-F1
#
_cell.length_a   1.000
_cell.length_b   1.000
_cell.length_c   1.000
_cell.angle_alpha   90.00
_cell.angle_beta   90.00
_cell.angle_gamma   90.00
#
_symmetry.space_group_name_H-M   'P 1'
#
loop_
_entity.id
_entity.type
_entity.pdbx_description
1 polymer ?
#
loop_
_entity_poly.entity_id
_entity_poly.type
_entity_poly.pdbx_seq_one_letter_code
_entity_poly.pdbx_strand_id
1 'polypeptide(L)'
;MNPTTDPADLANLRDIVLPPAIPYWPPASGWWILGLVLLACLAILIARMIARYRHNGYRRAALRELRAIGPATDTGRAQATSAVLKRAALVAFPRENVAALTGEPWLSFLDRSGRMEAFSTDAGRDLVALSCGAPVRSDGVAIAAAAERWISRHHGDDVRGEA
;
A
#
# COMPACT_ATOMS: atom_id res chain seq x y z
N MET A 1 -66.15 -21.28 67.70
CA MET A 1 -64.76 -21.16 68.19
C MET A 1 -63.87 -20.81 67.02
N ASN A 2 -63.18 -19.66 67.08
CA ASN A 2 -62.22 -19.26 66.06
C ASN A 2 -60.86 -19.88 66.47
N PRO A 3 -60.20 -20.71 65.65
CA PRO A 3 -58.91 -21.28 66.01
C PRO A 3 -57.88 -20.15 66.10
N THR A 4 -57.29 -19.99 67.29
CA THR A 4 -56.18 -19.07 67.53
C THR A 4 -55.05 -19.42 66.56
N THR A 5 -54.81 -18.56 65.58
CA THR A 5 -53.71 -18.70 64.63
C THR A 5 -52.40 -18.58 65.41
N ASP A 6 -51.75 -19.72 65.66
CA ASP A 6 -50.46 -19.77 66.34
C ASP A 6 -49.42 -19.10 65.41
N PRO A 7 -48.77 -17.99 65.83
CA PRO A 7 -47.76 -17.33 65.03
C PRO A 7 -46.51 -18.19 64.80
N ALA A 8 -46.34 -19.30 65.54
CA ALA A 8 -45.26 -20.27 65.35
C ALA A 8 -45.62 -21.41 64.39
N ASP A 9 -46.83 -21.43 63.82
CA ASP A 9 -47.25 -22.47 62.88
C ASP A 9 -46.47 -22.36 61.55
N LEU A 10 -45.71 -23.39 61.21
CA LEU A 10 -44.91 -23.47 59.98
C LEU A 10 -45.78 -23.40 58.72
N ALA A 11 -47.08 -23.74 58.85
CA ALA A 11 -48.06 -23.60 57.77
C ALA A 11 -48.32 -22.13 57.36
N ASN A 12 -47.93 -21.15 58.21
CA ASN A 12 -48.05 -19.72 57.94
C ASN A 12 -46.83 -19.12 57.22
N LEU A 13 -45.79 -19.92 56.95
CA LEU A 13 -44.59 -19.45 56.28
C LEU A 13 -44.83 -19.35 54.77
N ARG A 14 -44.95 -18.12 54.24
CA ARG A 14 -45.06 -17.89 52.79
C ARG A 14 -43.76 -18.30 52.10
N ASP A 15 -43.91 -19.08 51.03
CA ASP A 15 -42.80 -19.51 50.17
C ASP A 15 -42.05 -18.30 49.59
N ILE A 16 -40.73 -18.41 49.49
CA ILE A 16 -39.88 -17.33 48.97
C ILE A 16 -40.08 -17.25 47.47
N VAL A 17 -40.80 -16.22 47.02
CA VAL A 17 -40.95 -15.92 45.60
C VAL A 17 -39.63 -15.37 45.08
N LEU A 18 -38.87 -16.19 44.34
CA LEU A 18 -37.69 -15.72 43.62
C LEU A 18 -38.13 -14.69 42.55
N PRO A 19 -37.45 -13.54 42.43
CA PRO A 19 -37.70 -12.62 41.35
C PRO A 19 -37.41 -13.30 40.01
N PRO A 20 -38.19 -13.01 38.95
CA PRO A 20 -37.90 -13.50 37.61
C PRO A 20 -36.51 -13.04 37.18
N ALA A 21 -35.79 -13.92 36.47
CA ALA A 21 -34.44 -13.62 35.97
C ALA A 21 -34.45 -12.33 35.15
N ILE A 22 -33.52 -11.42 35.44
CA ILE A 22 -33.37 -10.16 34.72
C ILE A 22 -32.92 -10.52 33.29
N PRO A 23 -33.66 -10.13 32.24
CA PRO A 23 -33.20 -10.31 30.88
C PRO A 23 -31.93 -9.47 30.68
N TYR A 24 -30.83 -10.11 30.30
CA TYR A 24 -29.53 -9.48 30.02
C TYR A 24 -29.54 -8.64 28.71
N TRP A 25 -30.71 -8.19 28.29
CA TRP A 25 -30.95 -7.53 27.02
C TRP A 25 -31.54 -6.12 27.27
N PRO A 26 -31.03 -5.06 26.62
CA PRO A 26 -30.00 -5.04 25.59
C PRO A 26 -28.58 -4.98 26.17
N PRO A 27 -27.57 -5.54 25.49
CA PRO A 27 -26.19 -5.19 25.79
C PRO A 27 -26.09 -3.66 25.78
N ALA A 28 -25.49 -3.09 26.83
CA ALA A 28 -25.36 -1.65 27.01
C ALA A 28 -24.89 -1.01 25.70
N SER A 29 -25.51 0.11 25.30
CA SER A 29 -25.30 0.79 24.01
C SER A 29 -23.82 1.07 23.67
N GLY A 30 -22.94 1.08 24.67
CA GLY A 30 -21.49 1.18 24.51
C GLY A 30 -20.84 0.08 23.65
N TRP A 31 -21.43 -1.12 23.53
CA TRP A 31 -20.89 -2.17 22.65
C TRP A 31 -20.96 -1.80 21.17
N TRP A 32 -21.97 -1.03 20.76
CA TRP A 32 -22.08 -0.55 19.39
C TRP A 32 -20.99 0.47 19.07
N ILE A 33 -20.70 1.37 20.02
CA ILE A 33 -19.61 2.34 19.91
C ILE A 33 -18.27 1.60 19.85
N LEU A 34 -18.06 0.61 20.72
CA LEU A 34 -16.85 -0.20 20.72
C LEU A 34 -16.69 -0.99 19.40
N GLY A 35 -17.77 -1.57 18.89
CA GLY A 35 -17.79 -2.27 17.61
C GLY A 35 -17.45 -1.34 16.44
N LEU A 36 -17.99 -0.12 16.43
CA LEU A 36 -17.69 0.89 15.42
C LEU A 36 -16.21 1.29 15.45
N VAL A 37 -15.67 1.55 16.64
CA VAL A 37 -14.25 1.90 16.83
C VAL A 37 -13.34 0.76 16.38
N LEU A 38 -13.67 -0.48 16.74
CA LEU A 38 -12.91 -1.65 16.33
C LEU A 38 -12.92 -1.82 14.80
N LEU A 39 -14.09 -1.66 14.18
CA LEU A 39 -14.24 -1.73 12.73
C LEU A 39 -13.44 -0.62 12.02
N ALA A 40 -13.47 0.60 12.54
CA ALA A 40 -12.68 1.72 12.01
C ALA A 40 -11.18 1.45 12.11
N CYS A 41 -10.70 0.98 13.27
CA CYS A 41 -9.31 0.58 13.45
C CYS A 41 -8.89 -0.53 12.46
N LEU A 42 -9.73 -1.54 12.29
CA LEU A 42 -9.48 -2.62 11.34
C LEU A 42 -9.43 -2.12 9.89
N ALA A 43 -10.37 -1.25 9.50
CA ALA A 43 -10.38 -0.65 8.17
C ALA A 43 -9.12 0.19 7.91
N ILE A 44 -8.67 0.97 8.88
CA ILE A 44 -7.42 1.76 8.79
C ILE A 44 -6.20 0.83 8.66
N LEU A 45 -6.15 -0.24 9.44
CA LEU A 45 -5.07 -1.22 9.40
C LEU A 45 -5.00 -1.92 8.04
N ILE A 46 -6.16 -2.39 7.54
CA ILE A 46 -6.28 -3.02 6.22
C ILE A 46 -5.88 -2.03 5.12
N ALA A 47 -6.36 -0.79 5.16
CA ALA A 47 -5.99 0.23 4.19
C ALA A 47 -4.47 0.50 4.19
N ARG A 48 -3.84 0.56 5.37
CA ARG A 48 -2.37 0.69 5.50
C ARG A 48 -1.64 -0.54 4.98
N MET A 49 -2.11 -1.75 5.27
CA MET A 49 -1.52 -2.98 4.75
C MET A 49 -1.63 -3.06 3.23
N ILE A 50 -2.79 -2.72 2.66
CA ILE A 50 -3.00 -2.68 1.21
C ILE A 50 -2.10 -1.62 0.58
N ALA A 51 -2.01 -0.42 1.15
CA ALA A 51 -1.11 0.63 0.66
C ALA A 51 0.35 0.13 0.66
N ARG A 52 0.81 -0.49 1.76
CA ARG A 52 2.16 -1.05 1.89
C ARG A 52 2.41 -2.23 0.94
N TYR A 53 1.41 -3.08 0.74
CA TYR A 53 1.47 -4.21 -0.20
C TYR A 53 1.51 -3.73 -1.64
N ARG A 54 0.68 -2.76 -2.01
CA ARG A 54 0.72 -2.09 -3.32
C ARG A 54 2.09 -1.45 -3.55
N HIS A 55 2.68 -0.82 -2.53
CA HIS A 55 4.03 -0.25 -2.57
C HIS A 55 5.13 -1.26 -2.92
N ASN A 56 4.92 -2.55 -2.64
CA ASN A 56 5.89 -3.60 -2.93
C ASN A 56 5.50 -4.49 -4.13
N GLY A 57 4.21 -4.54 -4.47
CA GLY A 57 3.68 -5.32 -5.58
C GLY A 57 4.14 -4.80 -6.94
N TYR A 58 4.11 -3.48 -7.16
CA TYR A 58 4.55 -2.89 -8.42
C TYR A 58 6.05 -3.12 -8.66
N ARG A 59 6.88 -3.08 -7.60
CA ARG A 59 8.33 -3.34 -7.68
C ARG A 59 8.59 -4.75 -8.16
N ARG A 60 7.88 -5.74 -7.59
CA ARG A 60 7.98 -7.15 -8.00
C ARG A 60 7.46 -7.40 -9.42
N ALA A 61 6.46 -6.65 -9.88
CA ALA A 61 5.97 -6.74 -11.25
C ALA A 61 7.00 -6.13 -12.23
N ALA A 62 7.48 -4.93 -11.95
CA ALA A 62 8.46 -4.24 -12.77
C ALA A 62 9.79 -5.02 -12.87
N LEU A 63 10.28 -5.60 -11.76
CA LEU A 63 11.47 -6.45 -11.78
C LEU A 63 11.27 -7.75 -12.58
N ARG A 64 10.09 -8.36 -12.52
CA ARG A 64 9.77 -9.54 -13.34
C ARG A 64 9.74 -9.18 -14.82
N GLU A 65 9.14 -8.05 -15.16
CA GLU A 65 9.09 -7.56 -16.55
C GLU A 65 10.51 -7.26 -17.05
N LEU A 66 11.35 -6.60 -16.25
CA LEU A 66 12.75 -6.33 -16.58
C LEU A 66 13.56 -7.61 -16.87
N ARG A 67 13.33 -8.65 -16.07
CA ARG A 67 13.98 -9.96 -16.22
C ARG A 67 13.47 -10.72 -17.45
N ALA A 68 12.20 -10.56 -17.79
CA ALA A 68 11.58 -11.20 -18.96
C ALA A 68 12.12 -10.66 -20.29
N ILE A 69 12.67 -9.45 -20.32
CA ILE A 69 13.22 -8.83 -21.54
C ILE A 69 14.47 -9.59 -22.06
N GLY A 70 15.09 -10.47 -21.27
CA GLY A 70 16.19 -11.35 -21.72
C GLY A 70 17.51 -10.61 -22.00
N PRO A 71 18.66 -11.29 -22.15
CA PRO A 71 19.98 -10.66 -22.16
C PRO A 71 20.35 -9.92 -23.47
N ALA A 72 19.45 -9.82 -24.45
CA ALA A 72 19.75 -9.26 -25.77
C ALA A 72 20.07 -7.75 -25.69
N THR A 73 21.20 -7.31 -26.26
CA THR A 73 21.63 -5.90 -26.24
C THR A 73 21.07 -5.11 -27.42
N ASP A 74 19.78 -5.27 -27.71
CA ASP A 74 19.12 -4.60 -28.83
C ASP A 74 18.38 -3.33 -28.41
N THR A 75 18.04 -2.50 -29.41
CA THR A 75 17.22 -1.29 -29.21
C THR A 75 15.85 -1.64 -28.61
N GLY A 76 15.32 -2.82 -28.92
CA GLY A 76 14.09 -3.37 -28.35
C GLY A 76 14.14 -3.53 -26.84
N ARG A 77 15.22 -4.10 -26.29
CA ARG A 77 15.42 -4.21 -24.83
C ARG A 77 15.43 -2.86 -24.15
N ALA A 78 16.17 -1.90 -24.71
CA ALA A 78 16.33 -0.60 -24.07
C ALA A 78 15.00 0.19 -24.10
N GLN A 79 14.20 0.05 -25.16
CA GLN A 79 12.87 0.64 -25.25
C GLN A 79 11.90 0.00 -24.23
N ALA A 80 11.88 -1.34 -24.15
CA ALA A 80 11.08 -2.06 -23.17
C ALA A 80 11.46 -1.66 -21.73
N THR A 81 12.76 -1.53 -21.45
CA THR A 81 13.27 -1.08 -20.15
C THR A 81 12.77 0.34 -19.80
N SER A 82 12.82 1.27 -20.76
CA SER A 82 12.30 2.63 -20.57
C SER A 82 10.80 2.66 -20.26
N ALA A 83 10.01 1.82 -20.93
CA ALA A 83 8.57 1.71 -20.74
C ALA A 83 8.21 1.11 -19.37
N VAL A 84 8.99 0.13 -18.89
CA VAL A 84 8.85 -0.41 -17.53
C VAL A 84 9.18 0.65 -16.48
N LEU A 85 10.26 1.41 -16.68
CA LEU A 85 10.66 2.46 -15.76
C LEU A 85 9.61 3.57 -15.64
N LYS A 86 9.05 4.02 -16.78
CA LYS A 86 7.99 5.03 -16.81
C LYS A 86 6.70 4.55 -16.13
N ARG A 87 6.31 3.30 -16.37
CA ARG A 87 5.17 2.67 -15.66
C ARG A 87 5.43 2.56 -14.16
N ALA A 88 6.62 2.15 -13.75
CA ALA A 88 6.99 2.06 -12.33
C ALA A 88 6.93 3.43 -11.65
N ALA A 89 7.45 4.49 -12.28
CA ALA A 89 7.39 5.85 -11.76
C ALA A 89 5.96 6.40 -11.65
N LEU A 90 5.09 6.14 -12.64
CA LEU A 90 3.67 6.54 -12.59
C LEU A 90 2.87 5.82 -11.49
N VAL A 91 3.32 4.65 -11.05
CA VAL A 91 2.69 3.92 -9.94
C VAL A 91 3.28 4.36 -8.59
N ALA A 92 4.56 4.69 -8.54
CA ALA A 92 5.25 5.10 -7.32
C ALA A 92 5.02 6.58 -6.93
N PHE A 93 4.72 7.46 -7.89
CA PHE A 93 4.59 8.90 -7.69
C PHE A 93 3.28 9.45 -8.26
N PRO A 94 2.80 10.62 -7.79
CA PRO A 94 1.62 11.28 -8.35
C PRO A 94 1.76 11.50 -9.85
N ARG A 95 0.72 11.12 -10.61
CA ARG A 95 0.70 11.22 -12.07
C ARG A 95 0.97 12.64 -12.57
N GLU A 96 0.50 13.64 -11.84
CA GLU A 96 0.66 15.07 -12.15
C GLU A 96 2.15 15.48 -12.22
N ASN A 97 2.98 14.92 -11.34
CA ASN A 97 4.40 15.26 -11.26
C ASN A 97 5.26 14.49 -12.27
N VAL A 98 4.83 13.30 -12.68
CA VAL A 98 5.63 12.40 -13.54
C VAL A 98 5.20 12.44 -15.01
N ALA A 99 3.90 12.58 -15.30
CA ALA A 99 3.40 12.49 -16.67
C ALA A 99 3.89 13.63 -17.58
N ALA A 100 4.17 14.80 -17.00
CA ALA A 100 4.71 15.95 -17.73
C ALA A 100 6.24 15.88 -17.94
N LEU A 101 6.95 14.97 -17.27
CA LEU A 101 8.40 14.89 -17.36
C LEU A 101 8.83 14.08 -18.60
N THR A 102 9.58 14.73 -19.48
CA THR A 102 10.21 14.15 -20.67
C THR A 102 11.60 14.72 -20.85
N GLY A 103 12.53 13.94 -21.39
CA GLY A 103 13.88 14.44 -21.64
C GLY A 103 14.75 14.56 -20.39
N GLU A 104 15.56 15.62 -20.33
CA GLU A 104 16.47 15.89 -19.20
C GLU A 104 15.75 16.01 -17.84
N PRO A 105 14.57 16.67 -17.73
CA PRO A 105 13.78 16.68 -16.50
C PRO A 105 13.39 15.29 -15.99
N TRP A 106 13.17 14.34 -16.90
CA TRP A 106 12.87 12.95 -16.54
C TRP A 106 14.09 12.23 -15.97
N LEU A 107 15.27 12.41 -16.56
CA LEU A 107 16.52 11.83 -16.06
C LEU A 107 16.89 12.39 -14.68
N SER A 108 16.77 13.72 -14.53
CA SER A 108 17.00 14.41 -13.25
C SER A 108 16.05 13.92 -12.15
N PHE A 109 14.79 13.64 -12.50
CA PHE A 109 13.83 13.06 -11.58
C PHE A 109 14.19 11.64 -11.16
N LEU A 110 14.64 10.78 -12.07
CA LEU A 110 15.06 9.42 -11.76
C LEU A 110 16.27 9.39 -10.81
N ASP A 111 17.25 10.24 -11.06
CA ASP A 111 18.44 10.36 -10.21
C ASP A 111 18.06 10.85 -8.81
N ARG A 112 17.21 11.88 -8.72
CA ARG A 112 16.71 12.41 -7.44
C ARG A 112 15.90 11.38 -6.65
N SER A 113 14.96 10.70 -7.32
CA SER A 113 14.08 9.70 -6.69
C SER A 113 14.79 8.40 -6.34
N GLY A 114 15.84 8.04 -7.08
CA GLY A 114 16.67 6.86 -6.82
C GLY A 114 17.86 7.14 -5.90
N ARG A 115 18.13 8.41 -5.57
CA ARG A 115 19.36 8.90 -4.91
C ARG A 115 20.59 8.30 -5.58
N MET A 116 20.67 8.45 -6.90
CA MET A 116 21.74 7.93 -7.76
C MET A 116 22.07 8.94 -8.87
N GLU A 117 23.23 8.82 -9.50
CA GLU A 117 23.65 9.67 -10.63
C GLU A 117 23.87 8.83 -11.90
N ALA A 118 23.09 7.76 -12.07
CA ALA A 118 23.30 6.83 -13.18
C ALA A 118 22.55 7.24 -14.46
N PHE A 119 21.55 8.11 -14.35
CA PHE A 119 20.71 8.54 -15.47
C PHE A 119 21.09 9.92 -16.02
N SER A 120 21.84 10.73 -15.30
CA SER A 120 22.44 11.99 -15.79
C SER A 120 23.72 11.78 -16.61
N THR A 121 24.24 10.55 -16.67
CA THR A 121 25.38 10.17 -17.53
C THR A 121 24.94 9.93 -18.98
N ASP A 122 25.88 9.83 -19.93
CA ASP A 122 25.65 9.59 -21.37
C ASP A 122 24.68 8.42 -21.64
N ALA A 123 24.76 7.35 -20.83
CA ALA A 123 23.85 6.20 -20.91
C ALA A 123 22.36 6.52 -20.64
N GLY A 124 22.07 7.58 -19.88
CA GLY A 124 20.70 8.03 -19.63
C GLY A 124 20.15 8.94 -20.71
N ARG A 125 21.01 9.68 -21.44
CA ARG A 125 20.59 10.46 -22.61
C ARG A 125 20.05 9.55 -23.72
N ASP A 126 20.64 8.37 -23.88
CA ASP A 126 20.12 7.33 -24.78
C ASP A 126 18.72 6.82 -24.35
N LEU A 127 18.42 6.83 -23.05
CA LEU A 127 17.12 6.46 -22.48
C LEU A 127 16.02 7.46 -22.88
N VAL A 128 16.36 8.74 -22.99
CA VAL A 128 15.46 9.78 -23.52
C VAL A 128 15.22 9.58 -25.01
N ALA A 129 16.28 9.31 -25.76
CA ALA A 129 16.19 9.04 -27.19
C ALA A 129 15.28 7.82 -27.48
N LEU A 130 15.41 6.76 -26.67
CA LEU A 130 14.54 5.57 -26.70
C LEU A 130 13.07 5.86 -26.43
N SER A 131 12.81 6.75 -25.48
CA SER A 131 11.45 7.17 -25.12
C SER A 131 10.73 7.82 -26.31
N CYS A 132 11.50 8.39 -27.25
CA CYS A 132 11.03 9.03 -28.46
C CYS A 132 11.16 8.14 -29.72
N GLY A 133 11.56 6.87 -29.56
CA GLY A 133 11.69 5.92 -30.68
C GLY A 133 12.95 6.09 -31.53
N ALA A 134 13.96 6.82 -31.05
CA ALA A 134 15.23 6.96 -31.75
C ALA A 134 16.12 5.71 -31.55
N PRO A 135 16.88 5.28 -32.59
CA PRO A 135 17.82 4.18 -32.48
C PRO A 135 18.99 4.54 -31.54
N VAL A 136 19.37 3.59 -30.68
CA VAL A 136 20.35 3.78 -29.61
C VAL A 136 21.72 3.30 -30.03
N ARG A 137 22.74 4.03 -29.57
CA ARG A 137 24.16 3.70 -29.76
C ARG A 137 24.82 3.02 -28.55
N SER A 138 24.10 2.93 -27.43
CA SER A 138 24.58 2.49 -26.12
C SER A 138 24.19 1.06 -25.73
N ASP A 139 24.94 0.54 -24.77
CA ASP A 139 24.82 -0.78 -24.20
C ASP A 139 23.53 -0.91 -23.36
N GLY A 140 22.51 -1.54 -23.93
CA GLY A 140 21.21 -1.79 -23.27
C GLY A 140 21.32 -2.56 -21.94
N VAL A 141 22.46 -3.22 -21.68
CA VAL A 141 22.74 -3.87 -20.39
C VAL A 141 22.94 -2.85 -19.27
N ALA A 142 23.68 -1.77 -19.52
CA ALA A 142 23.95 -0.74 -18.51
C ALA A 142 22.67 -0.02 -18.09
N ILE A 143 21.79 0.27 -19.06
CA ILE A 143 20.48 0.89 -18.85
C ILE A 143 19.57 -0.02 -18.02
N ALA A 144 19.52 -1.32 -18.34
CA ALA A 144 18.74 -2.28 -17.56
C ALA A 144 19.25 -2.43 -16.13
N ALA A 145 20.57 -2.45 -15.91
CA ALA A 145 21.15 -2.50 -14.57
C ALA A 145 20.90 -1.22 -13.76
N ALA A 146 20.88 -0.05 -14.41
CA ALA A 146 20.47 1.20 -13.76
C ALA A 146 18.97 1.16 -13.38
N ALA A 147 18.11 0.69 -14.28
CA ALA A 147 16.69 0.51 -14.04
C ALA A 147 16.39 -0.45 -12.87
N GLU A 148 17.06 -1.61 -12.81
CA GLU A 148 16.89 -2.56 -11.70
C GLU A 148 17.31 -1.96 -10.36
N ARG A 149 18.44 -1.24 -10.33
CA ARG A 149 18.92 -0.53 -9.12
C ARG A 149 17.92 0.54 -8.68
N TRP A 150 17.39 1.33 -9.60
CA TRP A 150 16.39 2.34 -9.30
C TRP A 150 15.11 1.72 -8.73
N ILE A 151 14.56 0.69 -9.40
CA ILE A 151 13.36 -0.02 -8.94
C ILE A 151 13.58 -0.60 -7.53
N SER A 152 14.80 -1.06 -7.24
CA SER A 152 15.17 -1.64 -5.93
C SER A 152 15.46 -0.61 -4.83
N ARG A 153 15.80 0.64 -5.17
CA ARG A 153 16.17 1.68 -4.18
C ARG A 153 15.16 2.79 -3.98
N HIS A 154 14.37 3.15 -4.98
CA HIS A 154 13.44 4.27 -4.83
C HIS A 154 12.41 3.96 -3.73
N HIS A 155 12.14 4.97 -2.90
CA HIS A 155 11.10 4.93 -1.87
C HIS A 155 10.02 5.93 -2.29
N GLY A 156 8.80 5.45 -2.56
CA GLY A 156 7.68 6.31 -2.98
C GLY A 156 7.15 7.27 -1.90
N ASP A 157 7.82 7.33 -0.75
CA ASP A 157 7.35 8.06 0.44
C ASP A 157 8.01 9.44 0.61
N ASP A 158 9.04 9.79 -0.17
CA ASP A 158 9.88 10.99 0.06
C ASP A 158 9.25 12.32 -0.40
N VAL A 159 8.07 12.30 -1.06
CA VAL A 159 7.41 13.51 -1.60
C VAL A 159 6.23 13.99 -0.74
N ARG A 160 5.91 13.31 0.37
CA ARG A 160 4.83 13.75 1.28
C ARG A 160 5.26 14.73 2.37
N GLY A 161 6.53 15.15 2.38
CA GLY A 161 7.13 15.94 3.47
C GLY A 161 7.25 17.45 3.23
N GLU A 162 6.89 17.97 2.05
CA GLU A 162 7.10 19.39 1.70
C GLU A 162 5.79 20.12 1.33
N ALA A 163 4.71 19.88 2.08
CA ALA A 163 3.46 20.64 1.98
C ALA A 163 3.15 21.34 3.30
#